data_AF-A0A1H2QVE1-F1
#
_entry.id   AF-A0A1H2QVE1-F1
#
_cell.length_a   1.000
_cell.length_b   1.000
_cell.length_c   1.000
_cell.angle_alpha   90.00
_cell.angle_beta   90.00
_cell.angle_gamma   90.00
#
_symmetry.space_group_name_H-M   'P 1'
#
loop_
_entity.id
_entity.type
_entity.pdbx_description
1 polymer ?
#
loop_
_entity_poly.entity_id
_entity_poly.type
_entity_poly.pdbx_seq_one_letter_code
_entity_poly.pdbx_strand_id
1 'polypeptide(L)'
;MHAQNLKQAILTCLGANDGEMEMSSLVRHVTQTLPFPVHAKEISDSISNLEQKDAVKKVRSSSGSVTVVLQKKVSHGAGLLHNG
;
A
#
# COMPACT_ATOMS: atom_id res chain seq x y z
N MET A 1 6.83 -5.50 -16.32
CA MET A 1 7.78 -5.08 -15.27
C MET A 1 7.33 -3.85 -14.49
N HIS A 2 6.87 -2.75 -15.11
CA HIS A 2 6.57 -1.49 -14.40
C HIS A 2 5.55 -1.58 -13.25
N ALA A 3 4.47 -2.35 -13.41
CA ALA A 3 3.43 -2.48 -12.38
C ALA A 3 3.91 -3.17 -11.09
N GLN A 4 4.95 -4.02 -11.15
CA GLN A 4 5.53 -4.65 -9.96
C GLN A 4 6.40 -3.66 -9.17
N ASN A 5 7.19 -2.83 -9.88
CA ASN A 5 7.99 -1.78 -9.25
C ASN A 5 7.11 -0.73 -8.56
N LEU A 6 5.96 -0.39 -9.16
CA LEU A 6 5.02 0.54 -8.57
C LEU A 6 4.42 0.01 -7.25
N LYS A 7 3.98 -1.25 -7.23
CA LYS A 7 3.44 -1.89 -6.02
C LYS A 7 4.47 -1.94 -4.90
N GLN A 8 5.72 -2.30 -5.23
CA GLN A 8 6.81 -2.32 -4.25
C GLN A 8 7.10 -0.91 -3.70
N ALA A 9 7.16 0.11 -4.55
CA ALA A 9 7.36 1.49 -4.11
C ALA A 9 6.24 1.95 -3.14
N ILE A 10 4.98 1.63 -3.43
CA ILE A 10 3.85 1.93 -2.55
C ILE A 10 4.01 1.26 -1.18
N LEU A 11 4.30 -0.05 -1.17
CA LEU A 11 4.46 -0.81 0.08
C LEU A 11 5.65 -0.32 0.90
N THR A 12 6.79 -0.04 0.26
CA THR A 12 7.98 0.54 0.91
C THR A 12 7.67 1.91 1.49
N CYS A 13 6.96 2.76 0.74
CA CYS A 13 6.57 4.09 1.20
C CYS A 13 5.67 4.02 2.43
N LEU A 14 4.65 3.15 2.42
CA LEU A 14 3.78 2.95 3.57
C LEU A 14 4.56 2.36 4.76
N GLY A 15 5.45 1.39 4.52
CA GLY A 15 6.27 0.78 5.58
C GLY A 15 7.23 1.76 6.26
N ALA A 16 7.70 2.76 5.53
CA ALA A 16 8.54 3.84 6.07
C ALA A 16 7.72 4.90 6.86
N ASN A 17 6.40 4.96 6.68
CA ASN A 17 5.50 5.94 7.31
C ASN A 17 4.57 5.24 8.33
N ASP A 18 5.14 4.42 9.22
CA ASP A 18 4.41 3.66 10.27
C ASP A 18 3.29 2.72 9.77
N GLY A 19 3.16 2.56 8.45
CA GLY A 19 2.07 1.80 7.85
C GLY A 19 0.86 2.63 7.45
N GLU A 20 0.87 3.96 7.58
CA GLU A 20 -0.23 4.79 7.10
C GLU A 20 0.25 6.03 6.34
N MET A 21 -0.47 6.40 5.28
CA MET A 21 -0.15 7.62 4.53
C MET A 21 -1.36 8.15 3.78
N GLU A 22 -1.55 9.47 3.78
CA GLU A 22 -2.57 10.10 2.93
C GLU A 22 -2.31 9.81 1.45
N MET A 23 -3.37 9.55 0.70
CA MET A 23 -3.35 9.20 -0.73
C MET A 23 -2.60 10.24 -1.56
N SER A 24 -2.86 11.52 -1.30
CA SER A 24 -2.19 12.64 -1.98
C SER A 24 -0.68 12.63 -1.74
N SER A 25 -0.28 12.39 -0.49
CA SER A 25 1.13 12.31 -0.08
C SER A 25 1.81 11.08 -0.66
N LEU A 26 1.12 9.93 -0.66
CA LEU A 26 1.61 8.68 -1.24
C LEU A 26 1.82 8.80 -2.74
N VAL A 27 0.86 9.37 -3.47
CA VAL A 27 0.97 9.65 -4.91
C VAL A 27 2.19 10.53 -5.17
N ARG A 28 2.32 11.65 -4.46
CA ARG A 28 3.45 12.56 -4.61
C ARG A 28 4.78 11.85 -4.36
N HIS A 29 4.91 11.10 -3.27
CA HIS A 29 6.14 10.41 -2.93
C HIS A 29 6.51 9.38 -3.99
N VAL A 30 5.57 8.51 -4.38
CA VAL A 30 5.78 7.48 -5.40
C VAL A 30 6.17 8.09 -6.75
N THR A 31 5.55 9.19 -7.16
CA THR A 31 5.93 9.90 -8.40
C THR A 31 7.32 10.53 -8.34
N GLN A 32 7.82 10.88 -7.16
CA GLN A 32 9.18 11.41 -6.98
C GLN A 32 10.23 10.31 -6.86
N THR A 33 9.86 9.14 -6.33
CA THR A 33 10.79 8.01 -6.15
C THR A 33 11.02 7.21 -7.43
N LEU A 34 10.01 7.10 -8.30
CA LEU A 34 10.12 6.28 -9.51
C LEU A 34 10.87 7.03 -10.62
N PRO A 35 11.77 6.35 -11.36
CA PRO A 35 12.55 6.97 -12.43
C PRO A 35 11.76 7.21 -13.73
N PHE A 36 10.45 6.92 -13.72
CA PHE A 36 9.56 7.08 -14.87
C PHE A 36 8.27 7.79 -14.45
N PRO A 37 7.64 8.55 -15.36
CA PRO A 37 6.40 9.24 -15.06
C PRO A 37 5.29 8.22 -14.79
N VAL A 38 4.70 8.31 -13.59
CA VAL A 38 3.54 7.51 -13.19
C VAL A 38 2.34 8.41 -12.99
N HIS A 39 1.22 8.03 -13.59
CA HIS A 39 -0.03 8.76 -13.42
C HIS A 39 -0.68 8.40 -12.09
N ALA A 40 -1.30 9.37 -11.42
CA ALA A 40 -2.05 9.13 -10.19
C ALA A 40 -3.10 8.01 -10.33
N LYS A 41 -3.67 7.83 -11.54
CA LYS A 41 -4.59 6.73 -11.85
C LYS A 41 -3.95 5.35 -11.69
N GLU A 42 -2.73 5.15 -12.18
CA GLU A 42 -1.99 3.88 -12.07
C GLU A 42 -1.68 3.53 -10.61
N ILE A 43 -1.34 4.55 -9.81
CA ILE A 43 -1.10 4.43 -8.37
C ILE A 43 -2.40 4.03 -7.66
N SER A 44 -3.50 4.70 -7.98
CA SER A 44 -4.83 4.40 -7.44
C SER A 44 -5.29 2.98 -7.78
N ASP A 45 -5.11 2.55 -9.03
CA ASP A 45 -5.43 1.19 -9.47
C ASP A 45 -4.58 0.15 -8.72
N SER A 46 -3.28 0.43 -8.58
CA SER A 46 -2.37 -0.42 -7.81
C SER A 46 -2.77 -0.54 -6.34
N ILE A 47 -3.16 0.56 -5.70
CA ILE A 47 -3.66 0.56 -4.32
C ILE A 47 -4.98 -0.21 -4.23
N SER A 48 -5.89 -0.04 -5.20
CA SER A 48 -7.15 -0.79 -5.23
C SER A 48 -6.93 -2.29 -5.39
N ASN A 49 -5.94 -2.70 -6.18
CA ASN A 49 -5.53 -4.09 -6.32
C ASN A 49 -4.89 -4.64 -5.04
N LEU A 50 -4.06 -3.84 -4.35
CA LEU A 50 -3.50 -4.19 -3.04
C LEU A 50 -4.60 -4.31 -1.98
N GLU A 51 -5.62 -3.47 -2.04
CA GLU A 51 -6.79 -3.52 -1.15
C GLU A 51 -7.64 -4.77 -1.39
N GLN A 52 -7.88 -5.14 -2.65
CA GLN A 52 -8.56 -6.41 -2.97
C GLN A 52 -7.80 -7.64 -2.46
N LYS A 53 -6.48 -7.53 -2.27
CA LYS A 53 -5.62 -8.58 -1.73
C LYS A 53 -5.43 -8.50 -0.21
N ASP A 54 -6.18 -7.61 0.45
CA ASP A 54 -6.11 -7.36 1.88
C ASP A 54 -4.69 -6.97 2.36
N ALA A 55 -3.90 -6.34 1.48
CA ALA A 55 -2.55 -5.87 1.81
C ALA A 55 -2.55 -4.41 2.31
N VAL A 56 -3.50 -3.61 1.86
CA VAL A 56 -3.72 -2.23 2.29
C VAL A 56 -5.22 -1.96 2.42
N LYS A 57 -5.60 -0.87 3.06
CA LYS A 57 -6.98 -0.42 3.19
C LYS A 57 -7.06 1.07 2.98
N LYS A 58 -8.03 1.54 2.18
CA LYS A 58 -8.33 2.97 2.08
C LYS A 58 -9.33 3.35 3.17
N VAL A 59 -8.92 4.25 4.05
CA VAL A 59 -9.75 4.84 5.08
C VAL A 59 -10.08 6.26 4.65
N ARG A 60 -11.38 6.55 4.50
CA ARG A 60 -11.83 7.91 4.21
C ARG A 60 -12.18 8.60 5.52
N SER A 61 -11.51 9.72 5.80
CA SER A 61 -11.81 10.58 6.94
C SER A 61 -13.09 11.36 6.70
N SER A 62 -13.74 11.81 7.79
CA SER A 62 -14.94 12.64 7.72
C SER A 62 -14.71 13.99 7.04
N SER A 63 -13.46 14.45 6.97
CA SER A 63 -13.03 15.63 6.20
C SER A 63 -13.00 15.41 4.69
N GLY A 64 -13.19 14.18 4.20
CA GLY A 64 -13.09 13.80 2.80
C GLY A 64 -11.71 13.32 2.35
N SER A 65 -10.67 13.48 3.18
CA SER A 65 -9.33 12.92 2.94
C SER A 65 -9.36 11.39 2.88
N VAL A 66 -8.47 10.81 2.07
CA VAL A 66 -8.29 9.36 1.97
C VAL A 66 -6.90 9.00 2.43
N THR A 67 -6.80 8.14 3.43
CA THR A 67 -5.56 7.57 3.96
C THR A 67 -5.46 6.12 3.55
N VAL A 68 -4.29 5.70 3.10
CA VAL A 68 -3.98 4.31 2.78
C VAL A 68 -3.21 3.72 3.95
N VAL A 69 -3.72 2.63 4.50
CA VAL A 69 -3.12 1.95 5.66
C VAL A 69 -2.68 0.55 5.24
N LEU A 70 -1.43 0.21 5.47
CA LEU A 70 -0.92 -1.16 5.37
C LEU A 70 -1.71 -2.05 6.31
N GLN A 71 -2.40 -3.03 5.74
CA GLN A 71 -2.89 -4.15 6.51
C GLN A 71 -1.67 -5.03 6.76
N LYS A 72 -1.04 -4.88 7.93
CA LYS A 72 -0.13 -5.92 8.42
C LYS A 72 -0.96 -7.20 8.41
N LYS A 73 -0.69 -8.09 7.44
CA LYS A 73 -1.08 -9.49 7.58
C LYS A 73 -0.62 -9.88 8.97
N VAL A 74 -1.58 -10.11 9.87
CA VAL A 74 -1.36 -11.05 10.97
C VAL A 74 -0.70 -12.24 10.32
N SER A 75 0.57 -12.42 10.63
CA SER A 75 1.35 -13.53 10.11
C SER A 75 0.50 -14.77 10.32
N HIS A 76 0.16 -15.43 9.21
CA HIS A 76 -0.22 -16.83 9.22
C HIS A 76 0.97 -17.55 9.85
N GLY A 77 0.88 -17.80 11.15
CA GLY A 77 2.02 -18.13 12.00
C GLY A 77 1.60 -18.64 13.38
N ALA A 78 0.55 -19.46 13.43
CA ALA A 78 0.35 -20.47 14.48
C ALA A 78 -0.68 -21.50 13.98
N GLY A 79 -0.32 -22.20 12.91
CA GLY A 79 -1.13 -23.25 12.32
C GLY A 79 -0.27 -24.29 11.61
N LEU A 80 0.64 -24.94 12.34
CA LEU A 80 1.23 -26.24 11.99
C LEU A 80 1.84 -26.84 13.27
N LEU A 81 1.07 -27.62 14.03
CA LEU A 81 1.15 -29.10 14.13
C LEU A 81 2.36 -29.65 14.94
N HIS A 82 2.01 -30.36 16.03
CA HIS A 82 2.57 -31.65 16.47
C HIS A 82 3.90 -31.69 17.28
N ASN A 83 3.82 -31.97 18.60
CA ASN A 83 4.49 -33.12 19.26
C ASN A 83 4.34 -33.06 20.81
N GLY A 84 4.00 -34.21 21.43
CA GLY A 84 4.18 -34.49 22.86
C GLY A 84 2.93 -34.95 23.58
#